data_AF-A0AAD9MHL4-F1
#
_entry.id   AF-A0AAD9MHL4-F1
#
_cell.length_a   1.000
_cell.length_b   1.000
_cell.length_c   1.000
_cell.angle_alpha   90.00
_cell.angle_beta   90.00
_cell.angle_gamma   90.00
#
_symmetry.space_group_name_H-M   'P 1'
#
loop_
_entity.id
_entity.type
_entity.pdbx_description
1 polymer ?
#
loop_
_entity_poly.entity_id
_entity_poly.type
_entity_poly.pdbx_seq_one_letter_code
_entity_poly.pdbx_strand_id
1 'polypeptide(L)'
;MLREDDPEERPAFLAAARYNFARSDLVPLLTTYPDDEALVLQTVKVCTLLSMPPDDEVAVADRGASIRAAAAVREAFTVPDALGVVVGLMEAPLAAGRRVQEQGIAAVQLVLALMRNLLALPTDAGNSGGEGPGLRARLLFARRCFEEGVVDVVLLAIQMAQERAFRNEAPLLVEIMLGLLSAVDPSVLLRAGADTKAAEAPKRDLIAGKAEGGCDMSSIPAAPAPRKPAAASASGSALRSHIPRLDRSTAAARALAARAPGRHAHSGAVFVRRHLDHGRDVVLRNNPRRQELPARSGGG
;
A
#
# COMPACT_ATOMS: atom_id res chain seq x y z
N MET A 1 22.47 -4.38 -19.79
CA MET A 1 21.94 -5.75 -19.59
C MET A 1 20.44 -5.82 -19.85
N LEU A 2 19.50 -5.68 -18.89
CA LEU A 2 18.06 -5.86 -19.18
C LEU A 2 17.47 -4.91 -20.25
N ARG A 3 18.04 -3.70 -20.39
CA ARG A 3 17.63 -2.73 -21.44
C ARG A 3 18.17 -3.03 -22.83
N GLU A 4 19.25 -3.81 -22.89
CA GLU A 4 19.95 -4.19 -24.11
C GLU A 4 19.68 -5.67 -24.43
N ASP A 5 18.73 -6.28 -23.71
CA ASP A 5 18.35 -7.67 -23.90
C ASP A 5 17.60 -7.81 -25.22
N ASP A 6 17.75 -8.96 -25.87
CA ASP A 6 17.08 -9.23 -27.12
C ASP A 6 15.55 -9.21 -26.92
N PRO A 7 14.77 -8.46 -27.72
CA PRO A 7 13.33 -8.32 -27.51
C PRO A 7 12.54 -9.62 -27.80
N GLU A 8 13.08 -10.52 -28.63
CA GLU A 8 12.43 -11.78 -29.01
C GLU A 8 12.80 -12.92 -28.04
N GLU A 9 14.10 -13.12 -27.80
CA GLU A 9 14.62 -14.23 -26.99
C GLU A 9 14.68 -13.91 -25.49
N ARG A 10 14.91 -12.64 -25.13
CA ARG A 10 14.97 -12.12 -23.75
C ARG A 10 15.83 -12.97 -22.77
N PRO A 11 17.06 -13.38 -23.13
CA PRO A 11 17.84 -14.32 -22.33
C PRO A 11 18.22 -13.78 -20.95
N ALA A 12 18.55 -12.49 -20.81
CA ALA A 12 18.89 -11.90 -19.51
C ALA A 12 17.66 -11.83 -18.60
N PHE A 13 16.51 -11.47 -19.15
CA PHE A 13 15.23 -11.47 -18.45
C PHE A 13 14.86 -12.88 -17.96
N LEU A 14 14.95 -13.90 -18.83
CA LEU A 14 14.60 -15.27 -18.48
C LEU A 14 15.56 -15.85 -17.44
N ALA A 15 16.85 -15.54 -17.55
CA ALA A 15 17.83 -15.90 -16.51
C ALA A 15 17.48 -15.25 -15.17
N ALA A 16 17.13 -13.95 -15.16
CA ALA A 16 16.73 -13.26 -13.94
C ALA A 16 15.44 -13.85 -13.33
N ALA A 17 14.46 -14.17 -14.17
CA ALA A 17 13.22 -14.81 -13.75
C ALA A 17 13.46 -16.19 -13.12
N ARG A 18 14.39 -16.98 -13.67
CA ARG A 18 14.71 -18.34 -13.19
C ARG A 18 15.18 -18.37 -11.73
N TYR A 19 15.90 -17.34 -11.29
CA TYR A 19 16.39 -17.26 -9.92
C TYR A 19 15.44 -16.53 -8.97
N ASN A 20 14.31 -16.02 -9.47
CA ASN A 20 13.33 -15.25 -8.70
C ASN A 20 13.96 -14.10 -7.89
N PHE A 21 14.85 -13.33 -8.54
CA PHE A 21 15.55 -12.19 -7.92
C PHE A 21 14.61 -11.19 -7.26
N ALA A 22 13.38 -11.06 -7.78
CA ALA A 22 12.37 -10.20 -7.18
C ALA A 22 12.09 -10.56 -5.71
N ARG A 23 11.94 -11.85 -5.42
CA ARG A 23 11.64 -12.34 -4.07
C ARG A 23 12.88 -12.48 -3.19
N SER A 24 14.00 -12.93 -3.75
CA SER A 24 15.22 -13.20 -2.97
C SER A 24 16.01 -11.95 -2.64
N ASP A 25 16.02 -10.95 -3.53
CA ASP A 25 16.94 -9.82 -3.44
C ASP A 25 16.22 -8.47 -3.53
N LEU A 26 15.43 -8.23 -4.60
CA LEU A 26 14.87 -6.90 -4.88
C LEU A 26 13.89 -6.43 -3.80
N VAL A 27 12.86 -7.21 -3.47
CA VAL A 27 11.90 -6.82 -2.43
C VAL A 27 12.57 -6.71 -1.04
N PRO A 28 13.44 -7.65 -0.63
CA PRO A 28 14.24 -7.47 0.59
C PRO A 28 15.10 -6.20 0.61
N LEU A 29 15.67 -5.78 -0.53
CA LEU A 29 16.40 -4.51 -0.60
C LEU A 29 15.49 -3.31 -0.31
N LEU A 30 14.25 -3.32 -0.82
CA LEU A 30 13.27 -2.24 -0.55
C LEU A 30 12.93 -2.14 0.94
N THR A 31 12.72 -3.28 1.61
CA THR A 31 12.30 -3.29 3.01
C THR A 31 13.47 -3.12 3.99
N THR A 32 14.69 -3.48 3.59
CA THR A 32 15.88 -3.34 4.44
C THR A 32 16.49 -1.94 4.36
N TYR A 33 16.40 -1.29 3.20
CA TYR A 33 16.99 0.03 2.95
C TYR A 33 15.96 1.04 2.40
N PRO A 34 14.83 1.27 3.13
CA PRO A 34 13.77 2.14 2.64
C PRO A 34 14.18 3.63 2.55
N ASP A 35 15.17 4.04 3.33
CA ASP A 35 15.65 5.43 3.38
C ASP A 35 16.67 5.76 2.27
N ASP A 36 17.22 4.76 1.57
CA ASP A 36 18.11 4.97 0.44
C ASP A 36 17.28 5.11 -0.85
N GLU A 37 16.78 6.33 -1.08
CA GLU A 37 15.92 6.65 -2.22
C GLU A 37 16.56 6.25 -3.57
N ALA A 38 17.87 6.40 -3.71
CA ALA A 38 18.58 6.04 -4.94
C ALA A 38 18.54 4.52 -5.16
N LEU A 39 18.80 3.73 -4.12
CA LEU A 39 18.70 2.28 -4.17
C LEU A 39 17.26 1.82 -4.43
N VAL A 40 16.28 2.39 -3.73
CA VAL A 40 14.86 2.10 -3.93
C VAL A 40 14.46 2.37 -5.38
N LEU A 41 14.84 3.52 -5.94
CA LEU A 41 14.53 3.88 -7.32
C LEU A 41 15.15 2.92 -8.34
N GLN A 42 16.40 2.47 -8.12
CA GLN A 42 17.03 1.49 -9.02
C GLN A 42 16.37 0.12 -8.91
N THR A 43 16.04 -0.31 -7.70
CA THR A 43 15.32 -1.57 -7.47
C THR A 43 13.94 -1.55 -8.14
N VAL A 44 13.19 -0.46 -7.99
CA VAL A 44 11.90 -0.26 -8.67
C VAL A 44 12.08 -0.33 -10.19
N LYS A 45 13.10 0.31 -10.78
CA LYS A 45 13.38 0.21 -12.23
C LYS A 45 13.56 -1.23 -12.68
N VAL A 46 14.32 -2.03 -11.93
CA VAL A 46 14.53 -3.45 -12.26
C VAL A 46 13.22 -4.22 -12.13
N CYS A 47 12.44 -4.02 -11.07
CA CYS A 47 11.12 -4.64 -10.91
C CYS A 47 10.16 -4.25 -12.05
N THR A 48 10.18 -3.00 -12.51
CA THR A 48 9.37 -2.54 -13.65
C THR A 48 9.76 -3.28 -14.91
N LEU A 49 11.06 -3.40 -15.21
CA LEU A 49 11.56 -4.15 -16.38
C LEU A 49 11.19 -5.65 -16.31
N LEU A 50 11.29 -6.26 -15.13
CA LEU A 50 10.94 -7.67 -14.91
C LEU A 50 9.43 -7.95 -14.96
N SER A 51 8.60 -6.92 -14.82
CA SER A 51 7.14 -7.04 -14.86
C SER A 51 6.52 -6.48 -16.14
N MET A 52 7.32 -6.00 -17.10
CA MET A 52 6.77 -5.52 -18.37
C MET A 52 6.02 -6.66 -19.08
N PRO A 53 4.78 -6.41 -19.53
CA PRO A 53 4.08 -7.38 -20.35
C PRO A 53 4.87 -7.64 -21.64
N PRO A 54 4.79 -8.86 -22.19
CA PRO A 54 5.40 -9.17 -23.48
C PRO A 54 4.77 -8.29 -24.58
N ASP A 55 5.60 -7.72 -25.45
CA ASP A 55 5.11 -6.92 -26.56
C ASP A 55 4.23 -7.76 -27.49
N ASP A 56 3.12 -7.19 -27.93
CA ASP A 56 2.18 -7.85 -28.84
C ASP A 56 2.65 -7.79 -30.30
N GLU A 57 3.55 -6.86 -30.62
CA GLU A 57 4.11 -6.67 -31.96
C GLU A 57 5.32 -7.57 -32.25
N VAL A 58 5.96 -8.09 -31.19
CA VAL A 58 7.17 -8.91 -31.27
C VAL A 58 6.81 -10.36 -30.93
N ALA A 59 7.30 -11.31 -31.73
CA ALA A 59 7.13 -12.73 -31.45
C ALA A 59 8.03 -13.18 -30.30
N VAL A 60 7.62 -12.89 -29.05
CA VAL A 60 8.35 -13.31 -27.85
C VAL A 60 8.37 -14.85 -27.76
N ALA A 61 9.57 -15.43 -27.78
CA ALA A 61 9.79 -16.87 -27.88
C ALA A 61 9.06 -17.68 -26.79
N ASP A 62 9.03 -17.17 -25.55
CA ASP A 62 8.26 -17.75 -24.46
C ASP A 62 7.44 -16.67 -23.72
N ARG A 63 6.30 -16.31 -24.34
CA ARG A 63 5.30 -15.42 -23.74
C ARG A 63 4.80 -15.94 -22.39
N GLY A 64 4.67 -17.25 -22.24
CA GLY A 64 4.22 -17.88 -20.99
C GLY A 64 5.21 -17.69 -19.84
N ALA A 65 6.51 -17.87 -20.10
CA ALA A 65 7.56 -17.59 -19.11
C ALA A 65 7.60 -16.11 -18.74
N SER A 66 7.39 -15.22 -19.69
CA SER A 66 7.32 -13.77 -19.44
C SER A 66 6.18 -13.42 -18.46
N ILE A 67 5.00 -13.99 -18.67
CA ILE A 67 3.85 -13.80 -17.78
C ILE A 67 4.12 -14.39 -16.39
N ARG A 68 4.70 -15.60 -16.32
CA ARG A 68 5.06 -16.25 -15.04
C ARG A 68 6.11 -15.45 -14.26
N ALA A 69 7.10 -14.90 -14.95
CA ALA A 69 8.13 -14.04 -14.35
C ALA A 69 7.50 -12.78 -13.74
N ALA A 70 6.66 -12.09 -14.49
CA ALA A 70 5.96 -10.90 -13.99
C ALA A 70 5.00 -11.23 -12.82
N ALA A 71 4.33 -12.38 -12.87
CA ALA A 71 3.51 -12.88 -11.77
C ALA A 71 4.35 -13.16 -10.50
N ALA A 72 5.56 -13.69 -10.64
CA ALA A 72 6.47 -13.88 -9.52
C ALA A 72 6.91 -12.55 -8.89
N VAL A 73 7.10 -11.49 -9.70
CA VAL A 73 7.34 -10.13 -9.19
C VAL A 73 6.15 -9.66 -8.35
N ARG A 74 4.91 -9.76 -8.88
CA ARG A 74 3.69 -9.40 -8.12
C ARG A 74 3.59 -10.14 -6.79
N GLU A 75 3.85 -11.44 -6.80
CA GLU A 75 3.83 -12.26 -5.59
C GLU A 75 4.91 -11.83 -4.58
N ALA A 76 6.10 -11.44 -5.03
CA ALA A 76 7.14 -10.93 -4.15
C ALA A 76 6.71 -9.66 -3.41
N PHE A 77 5.93 -8.79 -4.06
CA PHE A 77 5.38 -7.57 -3.45
C PHE A 77 4.21 -7.81 -2.47
N THR A 78 3.83 -9.07 -2.19
CA THR A 78 2.84 -9.37 -1.14
C THR A 78 3.42 -9.36 0.29
N VAL A 79 4.74 -9.20 0.40
CA VAL A 79 5.47 -9.00 1.65
C VAL A 79 5.11 -7.63 2.24
N PRO A 80 4.84 -7.52 3.55
CA PRO A 80 4.52 -6.25 4.19
C PRO A 80 5.56 -5.16 3.93
N ASP A 81 5.08 -3.92 3.89
CA ASP A 81 5.84 -2.66 3.78
C ASP A 81 6.51 -2.44 2.41
N ALA A 82 6.61 -3.46 1.56
CA ALA A 82 7.27 -3.36 0.27
C ALA A 82 6.57 -2.37 -0.69
N LEU A 83 5.24 -2.40 -0.76
CA LEU A 83 4.48 -1.47 -1.61
C LEU A 83 4.47 -0.07 -1.01
N GLY A 84 4.37 0.04 0.32
CA GLY A 84 4.45 1.30 1.05
C GLY A 84 5.72 2.08 0.74
N VAL A 85 6.88 1.40 0.75
CA VAL A 85 8.17 2.00 0.38
C VAL A 85 8.16 2.50 -1.08
N VAL A 86 7.62 1.70 -2.00
CA VAL A 86 7.57 2.06 -3.43
C VAL A 86 6.68 3.28 -3.67
N VAL A 87 5.48 3.33 -3.10
CA VAL A 87 4.58 4.48 -3.26
C VAL A 87 5.05 5.70 -2.47
N GLY A 88 5.87 5.51 -1.44
CA GLY A 88 6.56 6.58 -0.71
C GLY A 88 7.39 7.49 -1.62
N LEU A 89 7.97 6.95 -2.70
CA LEU A 89 8.69 7.75 -3.72
C LEU A 89 7.82 8.82 -4.38
N MET A 90 6.49 8.66 -4.37
CA MET A 90 5.56 9.59 -4.98
C MET A 90 5.15 10.73 -4.04
N GLU A 91 5.33 10.58 -2.72
CA GLU A 91 4.79 11.52 -1.73
C GLU A 91 5.34 12.94 -1.93
N ALA A 92 6.67 13.10 -1.96
CA ALA A 92 7.29 14.41 -2.13
C ALA A 92 7.00 15.03 -3.51
N PRO A 93 7.11 14.29 -4.64
CA PRO A 93 6.72 14.81 -5.96
C PRO A 93 5.26 15.26 -6.05
N LEU A 94 4.32 14.47 -5.51
CA LEU A 94 2.90 14.82 -5.54
C LEU A 94 2.59 16.02 -4.64
N ALA A 95 3.23 16.12 -3.46
CA ALA A 95 3.08 17.27 -2.57
C ALA A 95 3.63 18.57 -3.19
N ALA A 96 4.67 18.49 -4.03
CA ALA A 96 5.24 19.65 -4.73
C ALA A 96 4.29 20.21 -5.81
N GLY A 97 3.37 19.40 -6.33
CA GLY A 97 2.38 19.80 -7.32
C GLY A 97 2.99 20.49 -8.54
N ARG A 98 2.66 21.76 -8.77
CA ARG A 98 3.17 22.55 -9.91
C ARG A 98 4.68 22.83 -9.86
N ARG A 99 5.31 22.66 -8.69
CA ARG A 99 6.75 22.92 -8.48
C ARG A 99 7.58 21.64 -8.56
N VAL A 100 6.96 20.52 -8.90
CA VAL A 100 7.65 19.24 -9.03
C VAL A 100 8.78 19.35 -10.07
N GLN A 101 9.93 18.80 -9.73
CA GLN A 101 11.07 18.72 -10.65
C GLN A 101 10.88 17.53 -11.59
N GLU A 102 11.55 17.57 -12.74
CA GLU A 102 11.47 16.52 -13.76
C GLU A 102 11.84 15.13 -13.20
N GLN A 103 12.82 15.07 -12.29
CA GLN A 103 13.19 13.83 -11.59
C GLN A 103 12.03 13.25 -10.76
N GLY A 104 11.28 14.10 -10.08
CA GLY A 104 10.10 13.70 -9.31
C GLY A 104 8.95 13.23 -10.21
N ILE A 105 8.76 13.86 -11.37
CA ILE A 105 7.80 13.41 -12.37
C ILE A 105 8.18 12.01 -12.86
N ALA A 106 9.44 11.80 -13.20
CA ALA A 106 9.95 10.51 -13.66
C ALA A 106 9.81 9.41 -12.58
N ALA A 107 10.01 9.74 -11.30
CA ALA A 107 9.78 8.81 -10.20
C ALA A 107 8.30 8.39 -10.10
N VAL A 108 7.38 9.35 -10.18
CA VAL A 108 5.93 9.09 -10.19
C VAL A 108 5.55 8.19 -11.37
N GLN A 109 5.99 8.52 -12.58
CA GLN A 109 5.73 7.72 -13.78
C GLN A 109 6.24 6.29 -13.64
N LEU A 110 7.45 6.13 -13.10
CA LEU A 110 8.05 4.83 -12.88
C LEU A 110 7.22 3.97 -11.91
N VAL A 111 6.78 4.56 -10.79
CA VAL A 111 5.95 3.85 -9.81
C VAL A 111 4.59 3.48 -10.42
N LEU A 112 3.94 4.41 -11.11
CA LEU A 112 2.66 4.12 -11.78
C LEU A 112 2.80 3.01 -12.84
N ALA A 113 3.89 3.01 -13.61
CA ALA A 113 4.17 1.98 -14.59
C ALA A 113 4.35 0.59 -13.93
N LEU A 114 5.09 0.52 -12.82
CA LEU A 114 5.20 -0.72 -12.04
C LEU A 114 3.82 -1.17 -11.55
N MET A 115 3.04 -0.27 -10.94
CA MET A 115 1.71 -0.60 -10.42
C MET A 115 0.79 -1.12 -11.50
N ARG A 116 0.77 -0.47 -12.67
CA ARG A 116 0.01 -0.96 -13.83
C ARG A 116 0.47 -2.35 -14.25
N ASN A 117 1.77 -2.58 -14.37
CA ASN A 117 2.32 -3.87 -14.77
C ASN A 117 1.87 -4.99 -13.82
N LEU A 118 1.98 -4.77 -12.50
CA LEU A 118 1.61 -5.79 -11.51
C LEU A 118 0.10 -6.06 -11.46
N LEU A 119 -0.74 -5.05 -11.76
CA LEU A 119 -2.20 -5.17 -11.75
C LEU A 119 -2.78 -5.73 -13.05
N ALA A 120 -2.14 -5.48 -14.20
CA ALA A 120 -2.62 -5.87 -15.52
C ALA A 120 -2.37 -7.35 -15.85
N LEU A 121 -1.65 -8.08 -14.99
CA LEU A 121 -1.31 -9.48 -15.23
C LEU A 121 -2.57 -10.37 -15.30
N PRO A 122 -2.69 -11.24 -16.33
CA PRO A 122 -3.82 -12.13 -16.44
C PRO A 122 -3.88 -13.08 -15.24
N THR A 123 -5.08 -13.28 -14.72
CA THR A 123 -5.40 -14.36 -13.78
C THR A 123 -5.80 -15.54 -14.65
N ASP A 124 -4.94 -16.55 -14.75
CA ASP A 124 -5.09 -17.74 -15.62
C ASP A 124 -6.53 -17.99 -16.09
N ALA A 125 -6.81 -17.60 -17.34
CA ALA A 125 -8.10 -17.81 -17.97
C ALA A 125 -8.24 -19.29 -18.33
N GLY A 126 -8.71 -20.10 -17.38
CA GLY A 126 -9.01 -21.51 -17.65
C GLY A 126 -8.70 -22.44 -16.49
N ASN A 127 -9.57 -22.46 -15.48
CA ASN A 127 -10.12 -23.71 -14.99
C ASN A 127 -11.37 -23.42 -14.14
N SER A 128 -12.43 -24.11 -14.54
CA SER A 128 -13.80 -24.03 -14.06
C SER A 128 -13.94 -24.11 -12.53
N GLY A 129 -14.63 -23.12 -11.94
CA GLY A 129 -15.47 -23.32 -10.75
C GLY A 129 -14.84 -23.13 -9.37
N GLY A 130 -13.58 -22.70 -9.26
CA GLY A 130 -12.94 -22.40 -7.97
C GLY A 130 -12.05 -21.16 -8.03
N GLU A 131 -11.73 -20.56 -6.87
CA GLU A 131 -10.69 -19.52 -6.77
C GLU A 131 -9.34 -20.10 -7.21
N GLY A 132 -9.00 -19.92 -8.49
CA GLY A 132 -7.70 -20.34 -9.01
C GLY A 132 -6.55 -19.64 -8.29
N PRO A 133 -5.36 -20.25 -8.23
CA PRO A 133 -4.18 -19.67 -7.57
C PRO A 133 -3.87 -18.25 -8.08
N GLY A 134 -4.07 -17.98 -9.37
CA GLY A 134 -3.91 -16.66 -9.96
C GLY A 134 -4.89 -15.60 -9.42
N LEU A 135 -6.17 -15.94 -9.25
CA LEU A 135 -7.15 -15.03 -8.65
C LEU A 135 -6.82 -14.74 -7.19
N ARG A 136 -6.46 -15.77 -6.41
CA ARG A 136 -6.03 -15.60 -5.02
C ARG A 136 -4.81 -14.69 -4.89
N ALA A 137 -3.79 -14.89 -5.73
CA ALA A 137 -2.60 -14.03 -5.75
C ALA A 137 -2.97 -12.57 -6.08
N ARG A 138 -3.88 -12.35 -7.03
CA ARG A 138 -4.38 -11.02 -7.37
C ARG A 138 -5.14 -10.37 -6.23
N LEU A 139 -6.04 -11.10 -5.54
CA LEU A 139 -6.78 -10.59 -4.39
C LEU A 139 -5.85 -10.27 -3.21
N LEU A 140 -4.84 -11.09 -2.96
CA LEU A 140 -3.82 -10.84 -1.94
C LEU A 140 -3.02 -9.57 -2.27
N PHE A 141 -2.60 -9.41 -3.52
CA PHE A 141 -1.90 -8.21 -3.97
C PHE A 141 -2.80 -6.96 -3.83
N ALA A 142 -4.05 -7.02 -4.30
CA ALA A 142 -4.99 -5.91 -4.16
C ALA A 142 -5.21 -5.54 -2.68
N ARG A 143 -5.39 -6.54 -1.81
CA ARG A 143 -5.48 -6.32 -0.35
C ARG A 143 -4.25 -5.58 0.19
N ARG A 144 -3.05 -5.96 -0.21
CA ARG A 144 -1.81 -5.26 0.19
C ARG A 144 -1.79 -3.82 -0.29
N CYS A 145 -2.25 -3.53 -1.51
CA CYS A 145 -2.40 -2.16 -1.99
C CYS A 145 -3.28 -1.31 -1.07
N PHE A 146 -4.37 -1.87 -0.53
CA PHE A 146 -5.23 -1.16 0.43
C PHE A 146 -4.57 -1.02 1.82
N GLU A 147 -3.89 -2.06 2.30
CA GLU A 147 -3.25 -2.06 3.62
C GLU A 147 -2.06 -1.10 3.69
N GLU A 148 -1.32 -0.95 2.60
CA GLU A 148 -0.08 -0.16 2.53
C GLU A 148 -0.27 1.24 1.92
N GLY A 149 -1.52 1.72 1.83
CA GLY A 149 -1.82 3.10 1.44
C GLY A 149 -1.64 3.42 -0.05
N VAL A 150 -1.40 2.42 -0.91
CA VAL A 150 -1.26 2.59 -2.37
C VAL A 150 -2.48 3.30 -2.95
N VAL A 151 -3.68 2.91 -2.52
CA VAL A 151 -4.94 3.49 -3.04
C VAL A 151 -5.04 4.98 -2.69
N ASP A 152 -4.63 5.37 -1.49
CA ASP A 152 -4.67 6.78 -1.06
C ASP A 152 -3.71 7.64 -1.90
N VAL A 153 -2.50 7.13 -2.16
CA VAL A 153 -1.51 7.80 -3.02
C VAL A 153 -1.96 7.86 -4.48
N VAL A 154 -2.57 6.79 -5.02
CA VAL A 154 -3.12 6.77 -6.38
C VAL A 154 -4.28 7.78 -6.51
N LEU A 155 -5.16 7.89 -5.51
CA LEU A 155 -6.21 8.90 -5.51
C LEU A 155 -5.64 10.32 -5.49
N LEU A 156 -4.56 10.56 -4.75
CA LEU A 156 -3.84 11.82 -4.79
C LEU A 156 -3.26 12.08 -6.19
N ALA A 157 -2.65 11.07 -6.82
CA ALA A 157 -2.14 11.18 -8.19
C ALA A 157 -3.26 11.49 -9.21
N ILE A 158 -4.45 10.91 -9.05
CA ILE A 158 -5.64 11.23 -9.86
C ILE A 158 -6.04 12.69 -9.72
N GLN A 159 -6.03 13.23 -8.50
CA GLN A 159 -6.29 14.65 -8.29
C GLN A 159 -5.23 15.51 -8.98
N MET A 160 -3.97 15.07 -8.94
CA MET A 160 -2.85 15.75 -9.58
C MET A 160 -2.85 15.62 -11.10
N ALA A 161 -3.56 14.68 -11.70
CA ALA A 161 -3.68 14.52 -13.15
C ALA A 161 -4.38 15.71 -13.85
N GLN A 162 -4.96 16.64 -13.09
CA GLN A 162 -5.45 17.92 -13.63
C GLN A 162 -4.30 18.91 -13.89
N GLU A 163 -3.15 18.72 -13.24
CA GLU A 163 -1.98 19.56 -13.43
C GLU A 163 -1.20 19.13 -14.68
N ARG A 164 -0.60 20.12 -15.36
CA ARG A 164 0.12 19.89 -16.62
C ARG A 164 1.23 18.84 -16.51
N ALA A 165 1.88 18.75 -15.35
CA ALA A 165 2.96 17.80 -15.09
C ALA A 165 2.51 16.33 -15.14
N PHE A 166 1.26 16.03 -14.77
CA PHE A 166 0.75 14.66 -14.63
C PHE A 166 -0.45 14.35 -15.53
N ARG A 167 -0.87 15.29 -16.38
CA ARG A 167 -2.03 15.13 -17.26
C ARG A 167 -1.94 13.91 -18.19
N ASN A 168 -0.72 13.58 -18.62
CA ASN A 168 -0.48 12.44 -19.50
C ASN A 168 -0.59 11.09 -18.76
N GLU A 169 -0.60 11.09 -17.43
CA GLU A 169 -0.71 9.89 -16.60
C GLU A 169 -2.17 9.48 -16.35
N ALA A 170 -3.14 10.31 -16.73
CA ALA A 170 -4.56 10.04 -16.50
C ALA A 170 -5.03 8.68 -17.04
N PRO A 171 -4.66 8.23 -18.26
CA PRO A 171 -5.04 6.91 -18.76
C PRO A 171 -4.45 5.78 -17.90
N LEU A 172 -3.18 5.92 -17.50
CA LEU A 172 -2.48 4.93 -16.67
C LEU A 172 -3.14 4.79 -15.30
N LEU A 173 -3.59 5.90 -14.71
CA LEU A 173 -4.31 5.90 -13.44
C LEU A 173 -5.67 5.18 -13.55
N VAL A 174 -6.37 5.32 -14.68
CA VAL A 174 -7.61 4.57 -14.94
C VAL A 174 -7.34 3.07 -15.02
N GLU A 175 -6.28 2.65 -15.72
CA GLU A 175 -5.87 1.23 -15.79
C GLU A 175 -5.53 0.65 -14.41
N ILE A 176 -4.82 1.41 -13.57
CA ILE A 176 -4.50 1.01 -12.20
C ILE A 176 -5.79 0.84 -11.39
N MET A 177 -6.70 1.82 -11.44
CA MET A 177 -7.99 1.73 -10.73
C MET A 177 -8.84 0.56 -11.23
N LEU A 178 -8.89 0.34 -12.54
CA LEU A 178 -9.58 -0.81 -13.12
C LEU A 178 -8.94 -2.12 -12.65
N GLY A 179 -7.60 -2.22 -12.64
CA GLY A 179 -6.87 -3.39 -12.18
C GLY A 179 -7.13 -3.73 -10.71
N LEU A 180 -7.20 -2.71 -9.85
CA LEU A 180 -7.53 -2.85 -8.43
C LEU A 180 -8.97 -3.34 -8.20
N LEU A 181 -9.92 -2.85 -9.00
CA LEU A 181 -11.35 -3.08 -8.78
C LEU A 181 -11.91 -4.27 -9.57
N SER A 182 -11.29 -4.69 -10.67
CA SER A 182 -11.81 -5.74 -11.55
C SER A 182 -11.50 -7.17 -11.09
N ALA A 183 -10.91 -7.36 -9.91
CA ALA A 183 -10.69 -8.69 -9.34
C ALA A 183 -11.98 -9.30 -8.74
N VAL A 184 -12.99 -8.48 -8.43
CA VAL A 184 -14.25 -8.92 -7.81
C VAL A 184 -15.42 -8.23 -8.49
N ASP A 185 -16.50 -8.98 -8.75
CA ASP A 185 -17.73 -8.39 -9.27
C ASP A 185 -18.31 -7.34 -8.31
N PRO A 186 -18.73 -6.16 -8.83
CA PRO A 186 -19.22 -5.07 -7.98
C PRO A 186 -20.47 -5.45 -7.17
N SER A 187 -21.28 -6.38 -7.69
CA SER A 187 -22.47 -6.89 -6.99
C SER A 187 -22.12 -7.62 -5.69
N VAL A 188 -20.98 -8.30 -5.64
CA VAL A 188 -20.48 -9.00 -4.43
C VAL A 188 -20.06 -7.99 -3.37
N LEU A 189 -19.37 -6.92 -3.78
CA LEU A 189 -18.96 -5.84 -2.88
C LEU A 189 -20.16 -5.12 -2.26
N LEU A 190 -21.21 -4.86 -3.05
CA LEU A 190 -22.44 -4.23 -2.57
C LEU A 190 -23.16 -5.09 -1.52
N ARG A 191 -23.18 -6.41 -1.70
CA ARG A 191 -23.77 -7.36 -0.73
C ARG A 191 -22.97 -7.40 0.57
N ALA A 192 -21.64 -7.53 0.48
CA ALA A 192 -20.77 -7.52 1.65
C ALA A 192 -20.88 -6.21 2.46
N GLY A 193 -21.05 -5.07 1.77
CA GLY A 193 -21.28 -3.77 2.41
C GLY A 193 -22.64 -3.66 3.12
N ALA A 194 -23.67 -4.35 2.62
CA ALA A 194 -24.97 -4.43 3.28
C ALA A 194 -24.92 -5.33 4.51
N ASP A 195 -24.21 -6.45 4.44
CA ASP A 195 -24.05 -7.41 5.54
C ASP A 195 -23.24 -6.81 6.70
N THR A 196 -22.20 -6.03 6.40
CA THR A 196 -21.43 -5.30 7.42
C THR A 196 -22.26 -4.20 8.11
N LYS A 197 -23.07 -3.45 7.35
CA LYS A 197 -24.01 -2.46 7.93
C LYS A 197 -25.15 -3.11 8.73
N ALA A 198 -25.61 -4.29 8.34
CA ALA A 198 -26.60 -5.05 9.09
C ALA A 198 -26.03 -5.62 10.40
N ALA A 199 -24.74 -6.01 10.39
CA ALA A 199 -24.04 -6.47 11.59
C ALA A 199 -23.73 -5.33 12.59
N GLU A 200 -23.60 -4.09 12.12
CA GLU A 200 -23.28 -2.91 12.92
C GLU A 200 -24.52 -2.15 13.45
N ALA A 201 -25.74 -2.57 13.09
CA ALA A 201 -26.97 -1.97 13.60
C ALA A 201 -27.14 -2.27 15.11
N PRO A 202 -27.34 -1.26 15.99
CA PRO A 202 -27.49 -1.50 17.41
C PRO A 202 -28.83 -2.20 17.65
N LYS A 203 -28.79 -3.36 18.34
CA LYS A 203 -29.97 -3.97 18.94
C LYS A 203 -30.58 -2.96 19.93
N ARG A 204 -31.57 -2.20 19.48
CA ARG A 204 -32.42 -1.43 20.38
C ARG A 204 -33.32 -2.42 21.08
N ASP A 205 -32.99 -2.69 22.34
CA ASP A 205 -33.82 -3.44 23.26
C ASP A 205 -35.23 -2.84 23.26
N LEU A 206 -36.20 -3.69 22.93
CA LEU A 206 -37.63 -3.43 23.07
C LEU A 206 -37.97 -3.37 24.55
N ILE A 207 -37.95 -2.17 25.13
CA ILE A 207 -38.66 -1.87 26.38
C ILE A 207 -39.42 -0.56 26.21
N ALA A 208 -40.75 -0.67 26.38
CA ALA A 208 -41.79 0.34 26.60
C ALA A 208 -42.90 0.16 25.56
N GLY A 209 -44.15 -0.05 25.90
CA GLY A 209 -44.83 0.25 27.16
C GLY A 209 -46.25 0.59 26.76
N LYS A 210 -47.18 -0.25 27.19
CA LYS A 210 -48.62 -0.15 26.99
C LYS A 210 -49.15 1.13 27.66
N ALA A 211 -49.83 2.01 26.92
CA ALA A 211 -50.74 3.02 27.49
C ALA A 211 -51.76 3.47 26.44
N GLU A 212 -53.01 3.57 26.89
CA GLU A 212 -54.26 3.71 26.14
C GLU A 212 -54.71 5.19 26.03
N GLY A 213 -55.63 5.48 25.09
CA GLY A 213 -56.75 6.42 25.31
C GLY A 213 -56.75 7.79 24.60
N GLY A 214 -57.72 8.00 23.69
CA GLY A 214 -58.76 9.04 23.86
C GLY A 214 -58.62 10.46 23.24
N CYS A 215 -59.37 10.67 22.15
CA CYS A 215 -60.26 11.80 21.75
C CYS A 215 -59.86 13.31 21.67
N ASP A 216 -60.05 13.82 20.43
CA ASP A 216 -60.78 15.01 19.93
C ASP A 216 -60.44 16.51 20.21
N MET A 217 -60.22 17.20 19.08
CA MET A 217 -60.75 18.50 18.59
C MET A 217 -60.47 19.83 19.32
N SER A 218 -59.65 20.70 18.69
CA SER A 218 -60.09 21.90 17.92
C SER A 218 -59.11 23.09 17.95
N SER A 219 -58.92 23.69 16.77
CA SER A 219 -58.73 25.13 16.45
C SER A 219 -57.59 25.43 15.45
N ILE A 220 -57.97 26.08 14.34
CA ILE A 220 -57.16 26.62 13.22
C ILE A 220 -57.41 28.15 13.23
N PRO A 221 -56.47 29.04 12.85
CA PRO A 221 -56.31 29.50 11.44
C PRO A 221 -54.81 29.68 11.02
N ALA A 222 -54.35 29.17 9.88
CA ALA A 222 -54.39 29.70 8.51
C ALA A 222 -53.27 30.71 8.11
N ALA A 223 -52.36 30.19 7.26
CA ALA A 223 -51.57 30.83 6.18
C ALA A 223 -50.32 31.69 6.51
N PRO A 224 -49.33 31.86 5.59
CA PRO A 224 -49.22 31.33 4.22
C PRO A 224 -47.91 30.54 3.93
N ALA A 225 -47.90 29.81 2.82
CA ALA A 225 -46.69 29.25 2.24
C ALA A 225 -45.73 30.34 1.73
N PRO A 226 -44.42 30.11 1.80
CA PRO A 226 -43.60 30.40 0.63
C PRO A 226 -42.58 29.30 0.30
N ARG A 227 -42.61 28.92 -0.98
CA ARG A 227 -41.46 28.77 -1.89
C ARG A 227 -40.31 27.84 -1.47
N LYS A 228 -40.15 26.79 -2.28
CA LYS A 228 -38.89 26.06 -2.50
C LYS A 228 -37.70 27.03 -2.57
N PRO A 229 -36.63 26.82 -1.79
CA PRO A 229 -35.32 27.33 -2.17
C PRO A 229 -34.69 26.35 -3.17
N ALA A 230 -34.30 26.91 -4.30
CA ALA A 230 -33.49 26.30 -5.33
C ALA A 230 -32.14 25.81 -4.77
N ALA A 231 -31.61 24.80 -5.45
CA ALA A 231 -30.27 24.27 -5.25
C ALA A 231 -29.22 25.39 -5.18
N ALA A 232 -28.62 25.56 -4.01
CA ALA A 232 -27.40 26.32 -3.83
C ALA A 232 -26.32 25.36 -3.32
N SER A 233 -25.38 25.05 -4.22
CA SER A 233 -23.98 24.70 -4.00
C SER A 233 -23.54 24.62 -2.52
N ALA A 234 -23.54 23.40 -1.98
CA ALA A 234 -22.76 23.03 -0.80
C ALA A 234 -21.55 22.17 -1.24
N SER A 235 -20.71 22.72 -2.12
CA SER A 235 -19.38 22.19 -2.38
C SER A 235 -18.40 22.95 -1.49
N GLY A 236 -17.89 22.32 -0.43
CA GLY A 236 -16.79 22.92 0.32
C GLY A 236 -16.50 22.40 1.73
N SER A 237 -17.44 21.74 2.43
CA SER A 237 -17.26 21.51 3.88
C SER A 237 -17.32 20.05 4.35
N ALA A 238 -17.29 19.07 3.46
CA ALA A 238 -17.37 17.65 3.84
C ALA A 238 -16.05 16.85 3.67
N LEU A 239 -14.99 17.45 3.11
CA LEU A 239 -13.80 16.70 2.67
C LEU A 239 -12.59 16.73 3.63
N ARG A 240 -12.71 17.36 4.81
CA ARG A 240 -11.61 17.40 5.80
C ARG A 240 -11.63 16.27 6.83
N SER A 241 -12.63 15.38 6.81
CA SER A 241 -12.80 14.37 7.87
C SER A 241 -12.28 12.96 7.53
N HIS A 242 -11.63 12.74 6.39
CA HIS A 242 -11.22 11.39 5.95
C HIS A 242 -9.71 11.17 5.83
N ILE A 243 -8.90 11.83 6.66
CA ILE A 243 -7.47 11.48 6.82
C ILE A 243 -7.15 10.97 8.24
N PRO A 244 -7.70 9.82 8.69
CA PRO A 244 -7.23 9.18 9.93
C PRO A 244 -6.16 8.08 9.69
N ARG A 245 -5.81 7.74 8.43
CA ARG A 245 -4.92 6.59 8.13
C ARG A 245 -3.45 6.94 7.92
N LEU A 246 -3.14 8.12 7.36
CA LEU A 246 -1.77 8.66 7.31
C LEU A 246 -1.16 8.89 8.70
N ASP A 247 -2.00 9.05 9.73
CA ASP A 247 -1.53 9.12 11.12
C ASP A 247 -1.03 7.78 11.67
N ARG A 248 -1.41 6.64 11.08
CA ARG A 248 -0.96 5.32 11.58
C ARG A 248 0.45 4.97 11.14
N SER A 249 0.87 5.34 9.92
CA SER A 249 2.26 5.18 9.49
C SER A 249 3.18 6.08 10.31
N THR A 250 2.77 7.32 10.57
CA THR A 250 3.53 8.23 11.45
C THR A 250 3.48 7.80 12.92
N ALA A 251 2.39 7.20 13.42
CA ALA A 251 2.33 6.64 14.77
C ALA A 251 3.19 5.38 14.92
N ALA A 252 3.22 4.50 13.91
CA ALA A 252 4.10 3.34 13.88
C ALA A 252 5.57 3.77 13.83
N ALA A 253 5.91 4.76 12.98
CA ALA A 253 7.24 5.36 12.91
C ALA A 253 7.64 6.03 14.24
N ARG A 254 6.73 6.74 14.93
CA ARG A 254 6.98 7.32 16.26
C ARG A 254 7.15 6.25 17.34
N ALA A 255 6.38 5.16 17.29
CA ALA A 255 6.52 4.04 18.24
C ALA A 255 7.84 3.27 18.04
N LEU A 256 8.30 3.14 16.79
CA LEU A 256 9.61 2.58 16.44
C LEU A 256 10.74 3.53 16.83
N ALA A 257 10.60 4.84 16.59
CA ALA A 257 11.56 5.86 17.02
C ALA A 257 11.68 5.94 18.55
N ALA A 258 10.58 5.76 19.28
CA ALA A 258 10.59 5.67 20.75
C ALA A 258 11.31 4.41 21.28
N ARG A 259 11.44 3.37 20.44
CA ARG A 259 12.19 2.13 20.73
C ARG A 259 13.60 2.11 20.14
N ALA A 260 13.93 3.07 19.27
CA ALA A 260 15.23 3.15 18.65
C ALA A 260 16.29 3.62 19.68
N PRO A 261 17.50 3.06 19.67
CA PRO A 261 18.56 3.50 20.55
C PRO A 261 18.95 4.95 20.24
N GLY A 262 18.74 5.86 21.18
CA GLY A 262 19.06 7.29 21.04
C GLY A 262 20.56 7.63 20.99
N ARG A 263 21.44 6.63 20.80
CA ARG A 263 22.90 6.78 20.70
C ARG A 263 23.41 5.92 19.55
N HIS A 264 24.48 6.36 18.92
CA HIS A 264 25.14 5.64 17.82
C HIS A 264 25.46 4.19 18.20
N ALA A 265 25.47 3.30 17.21
CA ALA A 265 25.69 1.85 17.36
C ALA A 265 27.03 1.47 18.05
N HIS A 266 27.97 2.42 18.16
CA HIS A 266 29.26 2.25 18.85
C HIS A 266 29.22 2.61 20.35
N SER A 267 28.07 3.00 20.90
CA SER A 267 27.95 3.24 22.34
C SER A 267 27.99 1.92 23.11
N GLY A 268 29.16 1.60 23.67
CA GLY A 268 29.45 0.33 24.36
C GLY A 268 28.83 0.18 25.74
N ALA A 269 27.64 0.75 25.99
CA ALA A 269 26.96 0.64 27.28
C ALA A 269 26.44 -0.79 27.50
N VAL A 270 26.76 -1.36 28.66
CA VAL A 270 26.35 -2.70 29.08
C VAL A 270 25.45 -2.57 30.30
N PHE A 271 24.21 -3.06 30.19
CA PHE A 271 23.26 -3.08 31.31
C PHE A 271 23.34 -4.42 32.04
N VAL A 272 23.62 -4.36 33.34
CA VAL A 272 23.60 -5.52 34.23
C VAL A 272 22.37 -5.40 35.12
N ARG A 273 21.44 -6.35 34.99
CA ARG A 273 20.22 -6.37 35.82
C ARG A 273 20.36 -7.44 36.89
N ARG A 274 20.24 -7.02 38.15
CA ARG A 274 20.19 -7.91 39.31
C ARG A 274 18.75 -8.34 39.58
N HIS A 275 18.51 -9.64 39.59
CA HIS A 275 17.25 -10.21 40.02
C HIS A 275 17.42 -10.74 41.45
N LEU A 276 16.48 -10.38 42.32
CA LEU A 276 16.53 -10.73 43.76
C LEU A 276 16.43 -12.25 44.00
N ASP A 277 15.88 -13.00 43.05
CA ASP A 277 15.59 -14.43 43.21
C ASP A 277 16.66 -15.37 42.65
N HIS A 278 17.66 -14.85 41.92
CA HIS A 278 18.70 -15.65 41.29
C HIS A 278 20.08 -15.05 41.59
N GLY A 279 20.95 -15.80 42.28
CA GLY A 279 22.30 -15.38 42.64
C GLY A 279 23.29 -15.20 41.48
N ARG A 280 22.81 -14.95 40.25
CA ARG A 280 23.62 -14.70 39.07
C ARG A 280 23.12 -13.46 38.34
N ASP A 281 24.02 -12.49 38.17
CA ASP A 281 23.79 -11.26 37.41
C ASP A 281 23.59 -11.61 35.92
N VAL A 282 22.47 -11.18 35.32
CA VAL A 282 22.22 -11.35 33.87
C VAL A 282 22.69 -10.09 33.14
N VAL A 283 23.64 -10.27 32.23
CA VAL A 283 24.21 -9.18 31.42
C VAL A 283 23.48 -9.13 30.09
N LEU A 284 22.73 -8.06 29.85
CA LEU A 284 22.09 -7.80 28.56
C LEU A 284 23.03 -6.95 27.70
N ARG A 285 23.51 -7.53 26.59
CA ARG A 285 24.45 -6.88 25.66
C ARG A 285 23.69 -6.32 24.45
N ASN A 286 23.87 -5.03 24.16
CA ASN A 286 23.30 -4.39 22.97
C ASN A 286 24.12 -4.61 21.68
N ASN A 287 25.26 -5.31 21.73
CA ASN A 287 26.08 -5.60 20.56
C ASN A 287 26.54 -7.08 20.58
N PRO A 288 26.03 -7.95 19.69
CA PRO A 288 26.36 -9.37 19.68
C PRO A 288 27.78 -9.69 19.19
N ARG A 289 28.53 -8.71 18.66
CA ARG A 289 29.87 -8.92 18.06
C ARG A 289 31.05 -8.64 19.00
N ARG A 290 30.82 -8.20 20.24
CA ARG A 290 31.90 -7.93 21.21
C ARG A 290 32.02 -9.07 22.22
N GLN A 291 33.15 -9.79 22.19
CA GLN A 291 33.39 -10.96 23.05
C GLN A 291 34.09 -10.61 24.37
N GLU A 292 34.76 -9.47 24.47
CA GLU A 292 35.58 -9.12 25.64
C GLU A 292 34.83 -8.25 26.66
N LEU A 293 34.97 -8.62 27.95
CA LEU A 293 34.49 -7.84 29.08
C LEU A 293 35.55 -6.77 29.43
N PRO A 294 35.16 -5.52 29.77
CA PRO A 294 36.11 -4.56 30.33
C PRO A 294 36.65 -5.08 31.66
N ALA A 295 37.98 -5.06 31.82
CA ALA A 295 38.63 -5.41 33.08
C ALA A 295 38.13 -4.47 34.20
N ARG A 296 37.65 -5.05 35.31
CA ARG A 296 37.29 -4.31 36.51
C ARG A 296 38.56 -3.68 37.09
N SER A 297 38.65 -2.36 37.14
CA SER A 297 39.58 -1.67 38.03
C SER A 297 39.13 -1.96 39.46
N GLY A 298 39.85 -2.85 40.14
CA GLY A 298 39.68 -3.08 41.57
C GLY A 298 40.17 -1.85 42.33
N GLY A 299 39.23 -1.08 42.90
CA GLY A 299 39.52 -0.17 43.99
C GLY A 299 39.50 -0.96 45.29
N GLY A 300 40.68 -1.15 45.87
CA GLY A 300 40.90 -1.24 47.31
C GLY A 300 41.52 0.08 47.76
#